data_AF-A0A011P0C6-F1
#
_entry.id   AF-A0A011P0C6-F1
#
_cell.length_a   1.000
_cell.length_b   1.000
_cell.length_c   1.000
_cell.angle_alpha   90.00
_cell.angle_beta   90.00
_cell.angle_gamma   90.00
#
_symmetry.space_group_name_H-M   'P 1'
#
loop_
_entity.id
_entity.type
_entity.pdbx_description
1 polymer ?
#
loop_
_entity_poly.entity_id
_entity_poly.type
_entity_poly.pdbx_seq_one_letter_code
_entity_poly.pdbx_strand_id
1 'polypeptide(L)' 'MLIDPWGTILDRKQKGPGIVIGDLEQVRLAEVRASLPALAHRVM' A
#
# COMPACT_ATOMS: atom_id res chain seq x y z
N MET A 1 -4.26 -7.37 -7.15
CA MET A 1 -3.43 -6.18 -7.35
C MET A 1 -2.88 -5.82 -5.99
N LEU A 2 -1.57 -5.69 -5.89
CA LEU A 2 -0.84 -5.32 -4.69
C LEU A 2 -0.31 -3.90 -4.93
N ILE A 3 -0.57 -3.01 -3.97
CA ILE A 3 -0.21 -1.59 -4.06
C ILE A 3 0.49 -1.20 -2.76
N ASP A 4 1.54 -0.40 -2.87
CA ASP A 4 2.22 0.20 -1.74
C ASP A 4 1.41 1.35 -1.09
N PRO A 5 1.85 1.90 0.05
CA PRO A 5 1.14 2.99 0.74
C PRO A 5 1.07 4.32 -0.02
N TRP A 6 1.79 4.50 -1.13
CA TRP A 6 1.83 5.72 -1.94
C TRP A 6 1.12 5.58 -3.29
N GLY A 7 0.50 4.42 -3.55
CA GLY A 7 -0.24 4.16 -4.78
C GLY A 7 0.56 3.47 -5.89
N THR A 8 1.81 3.08 -5.63
CA THR A 8 2.62 2.31 -6.58
C THR A 8 2.10 0.88 -6.66
N ILE A 9 1.80 0.41 -7.88
CA ILE A 9 1.36 -0.97 -8.12
C ILE A 9 2.60 -1.87 -8.11
N LEU A 10 2.71 -2.72 -7.09
CA LEU A 10 3.83 -3.66 -6.94
C LEU A 10 3.63 -4.90 -7.80
N ASP A 11 2.39 -5.42 -7.85
CA ASP A 11 2.06 -6.50 -8.76
C ASP A 11 0.56 -6.49 -9.10
N ARG A 12 0.22 -6.91 -10.32
CA ARG A 12 -1.15 -7.03 -10.78
C ARG A 12 -1.29 -8.22 -11.71
N LYS A 13 -2.07 -9.18 -11.25
CA LYS A 13 -2.48 -10.32 -12.06
C LYS A 13 -3.49 -9.90 -13.15
N GLN A 14 -3.29 -10.41 -14.37
CA GLN A 14 -4.18 -10.20 -15.52
C GLN A 14 -5.45 -11.08 -15.43
N LYS A 15 -6.28 -11.19 -16.48
CA LYS A 15 -7.54 -11.97 -16.40
C LYS A 15 -7.31 -13.49 -16.23
N GLY A 16 -8.28 -14.20 -15.62
CA GLY A 16 -8.24 -15.66 -15.34
C GLY A 16 -7.85 -16.02 -13.89
N PRO A 17 -7.56 -17.30 -13.56
CA PRO A 17 -7.03 -17.72 -12.26
C PRO A 17 -5.58 -17.28 -12.02
N GLY A 18 -5.16 -17.06 -10.78
CA GLY A 18 -3.77 -16.75 -10.41
C GLY A 18 -3.62 -16.07 -9.05
N ILE A 19 -2.37 -15.88 -8.62
CA ILE A 19 -1.98 -15.26 -7.34
C ILE A 19 -1.14 -14.01 -7.64
N VAL A 20 -1.25 -13.00 -6.76
CA VAL A 20 -0.39 -11.80 -6.72
C VAL A 20 0.46 -11.90 -5.46
N ILE A 21 1.77 -11.75 -5.58
CA ILE A 21 2.71 -11.81 -4.46
C ILE A 21 3.69 -10.64 -4.60
N GLY A 22 4.05 -10.02 -3.49
CA GLY A 22 5.10 -9.01 -3.45
C GLY A 22 5.42 -8.61 -2.03
N ASP A 23 6.56 -7.97 -1.87
CA ASP A 23 7.09 -7.58 -0.57
C ASP A 23 6.55 -6.21 -0.14
N LEU A 24 6.27 -6.08 1.15
CA LEU A 24 5.89 -4.81 1.77
C LEU A 24 6.82 -4.55 2.94
N GLU A 25 7.56 -3.45 2.86
CA GLU A 25 8.44 -3.03 3.93
C GLU A 25 7.66 -2.25 5.00
N GLN A 26 7.74 -2.71 6.25
CA GLN A 26 7.09 -2.04 7.38
C GLN A 26 7.63 -0.63 7.60
N VAL A 27 8.93 -0.42 7.33
CA VAL A 27 9.59 0.89 7.45
C VAL A 27 8.93 1.89 6.51
N ARG A 28 8.71 1.52 5.24
CA ARG A 28 8.05 2.37 4.24
C ARG A 28 6.64 2.79 4.67
N LEU A 29 5.88 1.86 5.26
CA LEU A 29 4.55 2.17 5.79
C LEU A 29 4.60 3.17 6.95
N ALA A 30 5.56 3.01 7.87
CA ALA A 30 5.74 3.93 9.00
C ALA A 30 6.13 5.34 8.52
N GLU A 31 7.06 5.44 7.56
CA GLU A 31 7.49 6.71 6.96
C GLU A 31 6.32 7.45 6.30
N VAL A 32 5.52 6.76 5.48
CA VAL A 32 4.38 7.39 4.79
C VAL A 32 3.33 7.89 5.78
N ARG A 33 3.06 7.15 6.86
CA ARG A 33 2.13 7.58 7.91
C ARG A 33 2.66 8.76 8.72
N ALA A 34 3.98 8.86 8.89
CA ALA A 34 4.60 10.01 9.55
C ALA A 34 4.58 11.26 8.66
N SER A 35 4.80 11.12 7.35
CA SER A 35 4.78 12.24 6.40
C SER A 35 3.37 12.74 6.07
N LEU A 36 2.38 11.85 6.04
CA LEU A 36 0.97 12.17 5.84
C LEU A 36 0.09 11.50 6.92
N PRO A 37 -0.03 12.11 8.12
CA PRO A 37 -0.76 11.54 9.25
C PRO A 37 -2.28 11.71 9.12
N ALA A 38 -2.85 11.31 7.99
CA ALA A 38 -4.26 11.54 7.64
C ALA A 38 -5.25 11.07 8.72
N LEU A 39 -4.95 9.95 9.39
CA LEU A 39 -5.80 9.41 10.46
C LEU A 39 -5.87 10.31 11.69
N ALA A 40 -4.83 11.10 11.99
CA ALA A 40 -4.82 12.02 13.12
C ALA A 40 -5.72 13.25 12.89
N HIS A 41 -6.05 13.54 11.63
CA HIS A 41 -6.88 14.68 11.23
C HIS A 41 -8.35 14.27 11.01
N ARG A 42 -8.72 13.02 11.32
CA ARG A 42 -10.08 12.52 11.12
C ARG A 42 -11.03 13.13 12.16
N VAL A 43 -12.06 13.85 11.69
CA VAL A 43 -13.18 14.35 12.51
C VAL A 43 -14.40 13.46 12.24
N MET A 44 -15.14 13.10 13.29
CA MET A 44 -16.39 12.32 13.22
C MET A 44 -17.61 13.22 13.24
#